data_AF-A0A0J9SEL2-F1
#
_entry.id   AF-A0A0J9SEL2-F1
#
_cell.length_a   1.000
_cell.length_b   1.000
_cell.length_c   1.000
_cell.angle_alpha   90.00
_cell.angle_beta   90.00
_cell.angle_gamma   90.00
#
_symmetry.space_group_name_H-M   'P 1'
#
loop_
_entity.id
_entity.type
_entity.pdbx_description
1 polymer ?
#
loop_
_entity_poly.entity_id
_entity_poly.type
_entity_poly.pdbx_seq_one_letter_code
_entity_poly.pdbx_strand_id
1 'polypeptide(L)'
;MQYVFKWGIGNKFRSDPENRFHPVHLSRAKEVTIRKDYFDAVNENIKYEPLNEQWEVFWFENDKLNAKPFPIKKYGIESAKREAIKFYESLKQNNRMKDRPHYESGVEGVHYDVVTNCWVAFYRQRNFPVCRSFSAEYHGFETAKKMAIERVKKCRE
;
A
#
# COMPACT_ATOMS: atom_id res chain seq x y z
N MET A 1 11.09 25.19 12.39
CA MET A 1 10.32 25.57 11.20
C MET A 1 8.87 25.79 11.63
N GLN A 2 8.24 26.87 11.19
CA GLN A 2 6.80 27.05 11.38
C GLN A 2 6.05 26.15 10.41
N TYR A 3 5.05 25.43 10.90
CA TYR A 3 4.20 24.56 10.10
C TYR A 3 2.75 24.70 10.57
N VAL A 4 1.81 24.66 9.63
CA VAL A 4 0.38 24.77 9.92
C VAL A 4 -0.27 23.41 9.71
N PHE A 5 -0.70 22.79 10.82
CA PHE A 5 -1.54 21.59 10.76
C PHE A 5 -3.00 22.00 10.61
N LYS A 6 -3.72 21.38 9.68
CA LYS A 6 -5.17 21.50 9.45
C LYS A 6 -6.00 20.68 10.44
N TRP A 7 -5.34 19.86 11.26
CA TRP A 7 -5.89 18.95 12.27
C TRP A 7 -6.91 17.96 11.71
N GLY A 8 -6.49 17.30 10.64
CA GLY A 8 -7.21 16.14 10.08
C GLY A 8 -8.59 16.51 9.57
N ILE A 9 -8.69 17.56 8.75
CA ILE A 9 -9.86 17.77 7.86
C ILE A 9 -10.15 16.47 7.08
N GLY A 10 -9.10 15.69 6.81
CA GLY A 10 -9.17 14.30 6.37
C GLY A 10 -9.79 14.15 4.99
N ASN A 11 -9.82 12.91 4.49
CA ASN A 11 -10.43 12.59 3.20
C ASN A 11 -11.95 12.39 3.26
N LYS A 12 -12.56 12.64 4.42
CA LYS A 12 -13.97 12.35 4.63
C LYS A 12 -14.80 13.62 4.41
N PHE A 13 -15.59 13.59 3.34
CA PHE A 13 -16.51 14.64 2.97
C PHE A 13 -17.95 14.18 3.21
N ARG A 14 -18.85 15.12 3.53
CA ARG A 14 -20.30 14.91 3.58
C ARG A 14 -20.94 15.69 2.44
N SER A 15 -21.93 15.08 1.80
CA SER A 15 -22.80 15.72 0.82
C SER A 15 -23.98 16.37 1.53
N ASP A 16 -24.25 17.64 1.23
CA ASP A 16 -25.42 18.37 1.73
C ASP A 16 -25.71 19.62 0.85
N PRO A 17 -26.72 19.65 -0.07
CA PRO A 17 -27.47 18.59 -0.79
C PRO A 17 -26.59 17.83 -1.83
N GLU A 18 -27.17 16.95 -2.66
CA GLU A 18 -26.49 15.96 -3.55
C GLU A 18 -25.21 16.43 -4.29
N ASN A 19 -25.07 17.73 -4.59
CA ASN A 19 -23.94 18.29 -5.35
C ASN A 19 -23.01 19.23 -4.56
N ARG A 20 -23.15 19.34 -3.23
CA ARG A 20 -22.28 20.19 -2.40
C ARG A 20 -21.57 19.35 -1.35
N PHE A 21 -20.27 19.19 -1.54
CA PHE A 21 -19.40 18.48 -0.61
C PHE A 21 -18.69 19.45 0.31
N HIS A 22 -18.75 19.19 1.61
CA HIS A 22 -17.95 19.89 2.60
C HIS A 22 -17.23 18.88 3.49
N PRO A 23 -16.05 19.21 4.04
CA PRO A 23 -15.35 18.30 4.94
C PRO A 23 -16.20 17.95 6.16
N VAL A 24 -16.12 16.70 6.62
CA VAL A 24 -16.83 16.22 7.82
C VAL A 24 -16.45 17.02 9.07
N HIS A 25 -15.20 17.49 9.13
CA HIS A 25 -14.66 18.20 10.27
C HIS A 25 -14.33 19.64 9.88
N LEU A 26 -14.73 20.58 10.74
CA LEU A 26 -14.34 21.98 10.62
C LEU A 26 -12.82 22.12 10.58
N SER A 27 -12.34 23.00 9.71
CA SER A 27 -10.93 23.37 9.64
C SER A 27 -10.52 24.05 10.94
N ARG A 28 -9.60 23.44 11.69
CA ARG A 28 -9.04 24.02 12.91
C ARG A 28 -7.55 24.18 12.76
N ALA A 29 -7.12 24.95 11.76
CA ALA A 29 -5.71 25.15 11.49
C ALA A 29 -4.98 25.67 12.74
N LYS A 30 -3.83 25.08 13.06
CA LYS A 30 -2.95 25.55 14.14
C LYS A 30 -1.53 25.65 13.61
N GLU A 31 -0.99 26.83 13.74
CA GLU A 31 0.43 27.07 13.50
C GLU A 31 1.23 26.59 14.72
N VAL A 32 2.32 25.88 14.44
CA VAL A 32 3.22 25.34 15.45
C VAL A 32 4.65 25.40 14.96
N THR A 33 5.58 25.49 15.90
CA THR A 33 7.01 25.39 15.62
C THR A 33 7.44 23.94 15.80
N ILE A 34 7.90 23.32 14.71
CA ILE A 34 8.42 21.96 14.68
C ILE A 34 9.89 21.92 14.28
N ARG A 35 10.57 20.82 14.59
CA ARG A 35 11.94 20.58 14.10
C ARG A 35 11.93 20.39 12.59
N LYS A 36 13.04 20.75 11.93
CA LYS A 36 13.16 20.66 10.46
C LYS A 36 13.13 19.21 9.98
N ASP A 37 13.68 18.30 10.78
CA ASP A 37 13.79 16.85 10.55
C ASP A 37 12.52 16.07 10.96
N TYR A 38 11.46 16.77 11.37
CA TYR A 38 10.27 16.12 11.91
C TYR A 38 9.66 15.18 10.85
N PHE A 39 9.55 15.61 9.60
CA PHE A 39 8.98 14.83 8.51
C PHE A 39 9.95 13.85 7.84
N ASP A 40 11.21 13.83 8.27
CA ASP A 40 12.20 12.92 7.69
C ASP A 40 11.81 11.48 7.97
N ALA A 41 11.88 10.67 6.90
CA ALA A 41 11.55 9.25 6.95
C ALA A 41 12.51 8.55 7.90
N VAL A 42 11.97 7.88 8.92
CA VAL A 42 12.76 7.11 9.88
C VAL A 42 13.26 5.82 9.24
N ASN A 43 12.40 5.19 8.45
CA ASN A 43 12.68 3.98 7.68
C ASN A 43 11.66 3.86 6.52
N GLU A 44 11.81 2.84 5.67
CA GLU A 44 10.91 2.63 4.52
C GLU A 44 9.47 2.27 4.92
N ASN A 45 9.27 1.73 6.13
CA ASN A 45 8.00 1.27 6.64
C ASN A 45 7.21 2.36 7.38
N ILE A 46 7.83 3.46 7.79
CA ILE A 46 7.22 4.53 8.58
C ILE A 46 7.27 5.81 7.78
N LYS A 47 6.11 6.26 7.29
CA LYS A 47 5.99 7.44 6.43
C LYS A 47 5.01 8.43 7.02
N TYR A 48 5.28 9.71 6.80
CA TYR A 48 4.33 10.75 7.10
C TYR A 48 3.37 10.93 5.91
N GLU A 49 2.07 10.90 6.21
CA GLU A 49 0.99 11.09 5.25
C GLU A 49 0.42 12.52 5.47
N PRO A 50 0.66 13.46 4.53
CA PRO A 50 0.35 14.87 4.74
C PRO A 50 -1.14 15.22 4.64
N LEU A 51 -1.97 14.39 4.01
CA LEU A 51 -3.37 14.69 3.74
C LEU A 51 -4.25 14.55 4.99
N ASN A 52 -4.06 13.46 5.73
CA ASN A 52 -4.71 13.17 7.01
C ASN A 52 -3.84 13.58 8.21
N GLU A 53 -2.62 14.04 7.94
CA GLU A 53 -1.64 14.51 8.93
C GLU A 53 -1.33 13.44 9.98
N GLN A 54 -0.86 12.29 9.51
CA GLN A 54 -0.64 11.11 10.33
C GLN A 54 0.67 10.40 9.97
N TRP A 55 1.24 9.70 10.95
CA TRP A 55 2.31 8.75 10.68
C TRP A 55 1.70 7.39 10.37
N GLU A 56 2.12 6.75 9.29
CA GLU A 56 1.65 5.43 8.92
C GLU A 56 2.78 4.42 9.00
N VAL A 57 2.49 3.29 9.63
CA VAL A 57 3.41 2.15 9.69
C VAL A 57 2.89 1.08 8.75
N PHE A 58 3.72 0.66 7.79
CA PHE A 58 3.45 -0.36 6.79
C PHE A 58 4.22 -1.64 7.10
N TRP A 59 3.57 -2.80 7.05
CA TRP A 59 4.24 -4.10 7.20
C TRP A 59 3.53 -5.19 6.39
N PHE A 60 4.24 -6.23 6.01
CA PHE A 60 3.64 -7.42 5.42
C PHE A 60 3.31 -8.44 6.50
N GLU A 61 2.07 -8.91 6.49
CA GLU A 61 1.58 -9.97 7.36
C GLU A 61 0.56 -10.80 6.57
N ASN A 62 0.69 -12.13 6.61
CA ASN A 62 -0.14 -13.07 5.84
C ASN A 62 -0.20 -12.72 4.33
N ASP A 63 0.97 -12.44 3.73
CA ASP A 63 1.15 -12.09 2.31
C ASP A 63 0.37 -10.85 1.85
N LYS A 64 -0.08 -10.02 2.80
CA LYS A 64 -0.80 -8.78 2.54
C LYS A 64 -0.06 -7.60 3.16
N LEU A 65 -0.06 -6.49 2.43
CA LEU A 65 0.41 -5.21 2.94
C LEU A 65 -0.62 -4.66 3.92
N ASN A 66 -0.23 -4.51 5.17
CA ASN A 66 -1.01 -3.89 6.23
C ASN A 66 -0.45 -2.51 6.53
N ALA A 67 -1.33 -1.60 6.95
CA ALA A 67 -0.98 -0.26 7.36
C ALA A 67 -1.72 0.12 8.66
N LYS A 68 -1.04 0.82 9.56
CA LYS A 68 -1.64 1.35 10.79
C LYS A 68 -1.35 2.84 10.90
N PRO A 69 -2.38 3.69 10.95
CA PRO A 69 -2.22 5.13 11.09
C PRO A 69 -2.08 5.55 12.56
N PHE A 70 -1.26 6.58 12.78
CA PHE A 70 -1.01 7.28 14.03
C PHE A 70 -1.27 8.78 13.82
N PRO A 71 -2.53 9.23 13.95
CA PRO A 71 -2.90 10.61 13.65
C PRO A 71 -2.34 11.61 14.66
N ILE A 72 -1.78 12.72 14.17
CA ILE A 72 -1.25 13.80 15.02
C ILE A 72 -2.36 14.39 15.90
N LYS A 73 -3.59 14.48 15.38
CA LYS A 73 -4.77 14.93 16.14
C LYS A 73 -5.05 14.12 17.40
N LYS A 74 -4.75 12.82 17.38
CA LYS A 74 -5.02 11.91 18.49
C LYS A 74 -3.86 11.85 19.48
N TYR A 75 -2.63 11.74 18.98
CA TYR A 75 -1.46 11.48 19.81
C TYR A 75 -0.66 12.75 20.16
N GLY A 76 -0.77 13.81 19.35
CA GLY A 76 0.12 14.98 19.38
C GLY A 76 1.30 14.82 18.43
N ILE A 77 2.02 15.91 18.15
CA ILE A 77 3.06 15.98 17.10
C ILE A 77 4.19 14.99 17.39
N GLU A 78 4.96 15.18 18.46
CA GLU A 78 6.11 14.31 18.76
C GLU A 78 5.68 12.89 19.14
N SER A 79 4.59 12.78 19.91
CA SER A 79 4.09 11.50 20.38
C SER A 79 3.57 10.60 19.25
N ALA A 80 2.97 11.16 18.18
CA ALA A 80 2.53 10.37 17.04
C ALA A 80 3.71 9.65 16.36
N LYS A 81 4.82 10.37 16.14
CA LYS A 81 6.05 9.78 15.57
C LYS A 81 6.62 8.71 16.51
N ARG A 82 6.68 8.99 17.82
CA ARG A 82 7.19 8.06 18.83
C ARG A 82 6.36 6.77 18.91
N GLU A 83 5.04 6.87 18.92
CA GLU A 83 4.14 5.71 18.97
C GLU A 83 4.22 4.86 17.69
N ALA A 84 4.38 5.49 16.51
CA ALA A 84 4.61 4.77 15.27
C ALA A 84 5.91 3.95 15.31
N ILE A 85 7.01 4.54 15.79
CA ILE A 85 8.30 3.85 15.96
C ILE A 85 8.18 2.70 16.96
N LYS A 86 7.59 2.96 18.14
CA LYS A 86 7.38 1.95 19.18
C LYS A 86 6.54 0.78 18.68
N PHE A 87 5.49 1.06 17.90
CA PHE A 87 4.67 0.02 17.28
C PHE A 87 5.49 -0.82 16.30
N TYR A 88 6.28 -0.20 15.44
CA TYR A 88 7.16 -0.90 14.50
C TYR A 88 8.20 -1.77 15.21
N GLU A 89 8.81 -1.29 16.30
CA GLU A 89 9.71 -2.07 17.14
C GLU A 89 9.00 -3.29 17.77
N SER A 90 7.76 -3.11 18.23
CA SER A 90 6.95 -4.24 18.73
C SER A 90 6.66 -5.29 17.66
N LEU A 91 6.50 -4.88 16.38
CA LEU A 91 6.33 -5.81 15.27
C LEU A 91 7.61 -6.61 14.99
N LYS A 92 8.78 -5.96 15.10
CA LYS A 92 10.10 -6.63 15.01
C LYS A 92 10.28 -7.66 16.11
N GLN A 93 10.03 -7.28 17.36
CA GLN A 93 10.20 -8.16 18.51
C GLN A 93 9.32 -9.41 18.44
N ASN A 94 8.09 -9.27 17.91
CA ASN A 94 7.15 -10.37 17.77
C ASN A 94 7.31 -11.17 16.47
N ASN A 95 8.32 -10.87 15.64
CA ASN A 95 8.56 -11.49 14.33
C ASN A 95 7.31 -11.54 13.41
N ARG A 96 6.47 -10.48 13.48
CA ARG A 96 5.24 -10.38 12.69
C ARG A 96 5.46 -9.81 11.30
N MET A 97 6.63 -9.24 11.05
CA MET A 97 6.98 -8.70 9.75
C MET A 97 7.59 -9.78 8.90
N LYS A 98 6.87 -10.14 7.84
CA LYS A 98 7.41 -10.98 6.77
C LYS A 98 7.97 -10.10 5.66
N ASP A 99 8.82 -10.68 4.84
CA ASP A 99 9.24 -10.04 3.61
C ASP A 99 8.07 -9.91 2.63
N ARG A 100 8.21 -8.98 1.68
CA ARG A 100 7.25 -8.83 0.60
C ARG A 100 7.13 -10.18 -0.14
N PRO A 101 5.91 -10.72 -0.33
CA PRO A 101 5.76 -11.97 -1.04
C PRO A 101 6.26 -11.80 -2.47
N HIS A 102 7.15 -12.70 -2.88
CA HIS A 102 7.63 -12.80 -4.25
C HIS A 102 7.03 -14.05 -4.89
N TYR A 103 6.36 -13.87 -6.03
CA TYR A 103 5.65 -14.95 -6.70
C TYR A 103 6.34 -15.28 -8.01
N GLU A 104 6.94 -16.46 -8.08
CA GLU A 104 7.60 -16.96 -9.28
C GLU A 104 6.82 -18.11 -9.91
N SER A 105 6.82 -18.14 -11.24
CA SER A 105 6.27 -19.26 -12.00
C SER A 105 7.30 -20.38 -12.21
N GLY A 106 8.60 -20.05 -12.22
CA GLY A 106 9.69 -20.91 -12.68
C GLY A 106 9.72 -21.13 -14.20
N VAL A 107 8.85 -20.46 -14.97
CA VAL A 107 8.72 -20.61 -16.43
C VAL A 107 8.92 -19.27 -17.11
N GLU A 108 9.89 -19.21 -18.02
CA GLU A 108 10.16 -18.01 -18.80
C GLU A 108 8.92 -17.57 -19.60
N GLY A 109 8.56 -16.30 -19.49
CA GLY A 109 7.37 -15.73 -20.10
C GLY A 109 6.12 -15.79 -19.21
N VAL A 110 6.17 -16.39 -18.02
CA VAL A 110 5.05 -16.35 -17.07
C VAL A 110 5.44 -15.59 -15.80
N HIS A 111 4.70 -14.55 -15.46
CA HIS A 111 4.90 -13.83 -14.20
C HIS A 111 3.57 -13.44 -13.56
N TYR A 112 3.61 -13.17 -12.26
CA TYR A 112 2.45 -12.70 -11.53
C TYR A 112 2.43 -11.17 -11.48
N ASP A 113 1.32 -10.58 -11.89
CA ASP A 113 1.06 -9.16 -11.70
C ASP A 113 0.18 -8.95 -10.46
N VAL A 114 0.78 -8.37 -9.43
CA VAL A 114 0.14 -8.08 -8.15
C VAL A 114 -0.93 -7.00 -8.29
N VAL A 115 -0.79 -6.06 -9.22
CA VAL A 115 -1.72 -4.92 -9.38
C VAL A 115 -3.04 -5.38 -9.97
N THR A 116 -2.98 -6.21 -11.03
CA THR A 116 -4.18 -6.77 -11.66
C THR A 116 -4.61 -8.11 -11.05
N ASN A 117 -3.86 -8.62 -10.06
CA ASN A 117 -4.12 -9.89 -9.39
C ASN A 117 -4.22 -11.07 -10.39
N CYS A 118 -3.31 -11.09 -11.37
CA CYS A 118 -3.34 -12.01 -12.51
C CYS A 118 -1.99 -12.71 -12.75
N TRP A 119 -2.04 -13.97 -13.19
CA TRP A 119 -0.90 -14.61 -13.83
C TRP A 119 -0.88 -14.24 -15.31
N VAL A 120 0.21 -13.63 -15.76
CA VAL A 120 0.37 -13.15 -17.14
C VAL A 120 1.34 -14.07 -17.88
N ALA A 121 0.88 -14.56 -19.03
CA ALA A 121 1.62 -15.38 -19.97
C ALA A 121 1.99 -14.56 -21.21
N PHE A 122 3.28 -14.44 -21.48
CA PHE A 122 3.89 -13.88 -22.67
C PHE A 122 4.45 -15.01 -23.54
N TYR A 123 4.03 -15.04 -24.80
CA TYR A 123 4.44 -16.04 -25.78
C TYR A 123 4.40 -15.46 -27.20
N ARG A 124 4.94 -16.18 -28.17
CA ARG A 124 4.82 -15.81 -29.59
C ARG A 124 3.79 -16.70 -30.26
N GLN A 125 2.93 -16.11 -31.08
CA GLN A 125 2.00 -16.85 -31.93
C GLN A 125 2.17 -16.37 -33.37
N ARG A 126 2.50 -17.27 -34.29
CA ARG A 126 2.81 -16.91 -35.71
C ARG A 126 3.84 -15.78 -35.82
N ASN A 127 4.87 -15.85 -34.97
CA ASN A 127 5.94 -14.85 -34.81
C ASN A 127 5.55 -13.48 -34.21
N PHE A 128 4.28 -13.26 -33.85
CA PHE A 128 3.83 -12.06 -33.16
C PHE A 128 3.86 -12.24 -31.63
N PRO A 129 4.35 -11.27 -30.85
CA PRO A 129 4.28 -11.31 -29.40
C PRO A 129 2.83 -11.15 -28.94
N VAL A 130 2.36 -12.05 -28.08
CA VAL A 130 1.01 -12.05 -27.50
C VAL A 130 1.12 -12.18 -25.99
N CYS A 131 0.23 -11.48 -25.28
CA CYS A 131 0.04 -11.65 -23.85
C CYS A 131 -1.38 -12.14 -23.54
N ARG A 132 -1.50 -12.98 -22.50
CA ARG A 132 -2.78 -13.37 -21.90
C ARG A 132 -2.66 -13.34 -20.40
N SER A 133 -3.63 -12.74 -19.73
CA SER A 133 -3.75 -12.72 -18.28
C SER A 133 -4.83 -13.69 -17.81
N PHE A 134 -4.59 -14.31 -16.66
CA PHE A 134 -5.52 -15.21 -15.98
C PHE A 134 -5.71 -14.71 -14.56
N SER A 135 -6.93 -14.29 -14.23
CA SER A 135 -7.24 -13.71 -12.91
C SER A 135 -7.17 -14.75 -11.80
N ALA A 136 -6.39 -14.45 -10.76
CA ALA A 136 -6.31 -15.27 -9.55
C ALA A 136 -7.60 -15.18 -8.71
N GLU A 137 -8.35 -14.09 -8.83
CA GLU A 137 -9.65 -13.93 -8.16
C GLU A 137 -10.73 -14.82 -8.80
N TYR A 138 -10.77 -14.86 -10.14
CA TYR A 138 -11.78 -15.65 -10.84
C TYR A 138 -11.46 -17.15 -10.85
N HIS A 139 -10.20 -17.51 -11.10
CA HIS A 139 -9.82 -18.92 -11.27
C HIS A 139 -9.26 -19.56 -10.00
N GLY A 140 -8.73 -18.76 -9.06
CA GLY A 140 -7.84 -19.20 -7.98
C GLY A 140 -6.37 -18.98 -8.33
N PHE A 141 -5.52 -18.73 -7.32
CA PHE A 141 -4.12 -18.36 -7.51
C PHE A 141 -3.30 -19.44 -8.24
N GLU A 142 -3.36 -20.69 -7.76
CA GLU A 142 -2.58 -21.81 -8.32
C GLU A 142 -3.11 -22.32 -9.66
N THR A 143 -4.43 -22.29 -9.85
CA THR A 143 -5.11 -22.68 -11.09
C THR A 143 -4.82 -21.67 -12.20
N ALA A 144 -4.88 -20.36 -11.91
CA ALA A 144 -4.48 -19.31 -12.83
C ALA A 144 -3.00 -19.46 -13.26
N LYS A 145 -2.10 -19.77 -12.31
CA LYS A 145 -0.69 -20.07 -12.59
C LYS A 145 -0.55 -21.23 -13.58
N LYS A 146 -1.24 -22.34 -13.35
CA LYS A 146 -1.22 -23.52 -14.22
C LYS A 146 -1.68 -23.19 -15.64
N MET A 147 -2.79 -22.45 -15.78
CA MET A 147 -3.30 -22.03 -17.10
C MET A 147 -2.33 -21.12 -17.85
N ALA A 148 -1.67 -20.19 -17.15
CA ALA A 148 -0.64 -19.34 -17.75
C ALA A 148 0.55 -20.17 -18.27
N ILE A 149 1.03 -21.12 -17.47
CA ILE A 149 2.13 -22.03 -17.85
C ILE A 149 1.74 -22.90 -19.05
N GLU A 150 0.56 -23.52 -19.01
CA GLU A 150 0.05 -24.34 -20.11
C GLU A 150 -0.06 -23.55 -21.41
N ARG A 151 -0.51 -22.29 -21.33
CA ARG A 151 -0.62 -21.41 -22.48
C ARG A 151 0.73 -21.12 -23.13
N VAL A 152 1.78 -20.85 -22.34
CA VAL A 152 3.13 -20.63 -22.87
C VAL A 152 3.69 -21.90 -23.49
N LYS A 153 3.52 -23.07 -22.85
CA LYS A 153 3.99 -24.36 -23.37
C LYS A 153 3.37 -24.69 -24.73
N LYS A 154 2.04 -24.55 -24.85
CA LYS A 154 1.29 -24.85 -26.08
C LYS A 154 1.71 -24.00 -27.30
N CYS A 155 2.28 -22.81 -27.09
CA CYS A 155 2.71 -21.93 -28.17
C CYS A 155 4.22 -21.98 -28.44
N ARG A 156 4.99 -22.74 -27.64
CA ARG A 156 6.41 -23.04 -27.90
C ARG A 156 6.58 -24.29 -28.77
N GLU A 157 5.61 -25.21 -28.73
CA GLU A 157 5.45 -26.32 -29.68
C GLU A 157 4.96 -25.81 -31.04
#